data_AF-A0A6L3C8R1-F1
#
_entry.id   AF-A0A6L3C8R1-F1
#
_cell.length_a   1.000
_cell.length_b   1.000
_cell.length_c   1.000
_cell.angle_alpha   90.00
_cell.angle_beta   90.00
_cell.angle_gamma   90.00
#
_symmetry.space_group_name_H-M   'P 1'
#
loop_
_entity.id
_entity.type
_entity.pdbx_description
1 polymer ?
#
loop_
_entity_poly.entity_id
_entity_poly.type
_entity_poly.pdbx_seq_one_letter_code
_entity_poly.pdbx_strand_id
1 'polypeptide(L)' 'GMSRIAGKNLLPLVGAETDLLHGMVESGVVDGTTGNGVPTVDNFSAEENGELLARLHRAVNAS' A
#
# COMPACT_ATOMS: atom_id res chain seq x y z
N GLY A 1 8.90 14.25 -3.98
CA GLY A 1 7.75 13.65 -3.28
C GLY A 1 7.53 14.35 -1.95
N MET A 2 6.30 14.36 -1.45
CA MET A 2 5.90 15.09 -0.22
C MET A 2 6.80 14.78 0.98
N SER A 3 7.24 13.52 1.16
CA SER A 3 8.18 13.14 2.22
C SER A 3 9.49 13.96 2.20
N ARG A 4 10.03 14.22 1.00
CA ARG A 4 11.27 14.98 0.84
C ARG A 4 11.05 16.48 1.10
N ILE A 5 9.93 17.03 0.65
CA ILE A 5 9.56 18.44 0.90
C ILE A 5 9.34 18.68 2.39
N ALA A 6 8.71 17.73 3.09
CA ALA A 6 8.44 17.80 4.52
C ALA A 6 9.65 17.44 5.40
N GLY A 7 10.75 16.95 4.81
CA GLY A 7 11.93 16.50 5.55
C GLY A 7 11.70 15.28 6.46
N LYS A 8 10.62 14.53 6.25
CA LYS A 8 10.29 13.32 7.03
C LYS A 8 9.59 12.28 6.15
N ASN A 9 9.80 11.00 6.44
CA ASN A 9 9.13 9.95 5.69
C ASN A 9 7.61 9.94 6.00
N LEU A 10 6.80 10.26 4.99
CA LEU A 10 5.33 10.30 5.07
C LEU A 10 4.66 9.04 4.49
N LEU A 11 5.44 8.06 4.05
CA LEU A 11 4.88 6.83 3.51
C LEU A 11 4.20 6.02 4.63
N PRO A 12 3.05 5.38 4.36
CA PRO A 12 2.43 4.45 5.30
C PRO A 12 3.35 3.27 5.57
N LEU A 13 3.15 2.56 6.68
CA LEU A 13 3.86 1.31 6.94
C LEU A 13 3.22 0.17 6.14
N VAL A 14 4.03 -0.78 5.66
CA VAL A 14 3.56 -1.95 4.89
C VAL A 14 2.48 -2.75 5.64
N GLY A 15 2.68 -3.00 6.94
CA GLY A 15 1.68 -3.71 7.75
C GLY A 15 0.36 -2.94 7.86
N ALA A 16 0.43 -1.62 8.04
CA ALA A 16 -0.76 -0.78 8.14
C ALA A 16 -1.53 -0.71 6.80
N GLU A 17 -0.84 -0.77 5.67
CA GLU A 17 -1.48 -0.89 4.35
C GLU A 17 -2.19 -2.24 4.19
N THR A 18 -1.56 -3.33 4.62
CA THR A 18 -2.15 -4.68 4.57
C THR A 18 -3.43 -4.76 5.42
N ASP A 19 -3.37 -4.26 6.66
CA ASP A 19 -4.52 -4.23 7.57
C ASP A 19 -5.69 -3.41 6.99
N LEU A 20 -5.36 -2.29 6.35
CA LEU A 20 -6.35 -1.42 5.70
C LEU A 20 -7.02 -2.12 4.51
N LEU A 21 -6.26 -2.84 3.67
CA LEU A 21 -6.83 -3.61 2.56
C LEU A 21 -7.76 -4.72 3.05
N HIS A 22 -7.39 -5.42 4.12
CA HIS A 22 -8.24 -6.44 4.72
C HIS A 22 -9.54 -5.83 5.25
N GLY A 23 -9.47 -4.72 5.99
CA GLY A 23 -10.67 -4.03 6.48
C GLY A 23 -11.58 -3.51 5.37
N MET A 24 -11.02 -3.07 4.23
CA MET A 24 -11.79 -2.69 3.06
C MET A 24 -12.59 -3.87 2.48
N VAL A 25 -11.94 -5.02 2.30
CA VAL A 25 -12.60 -6.24 1.81
C VAL A 25 -13.69 -6.70 2.78
N GLU A 26 -13.41 -6.70 4.09
CA GLU A 26 -14.39 -7.02 5.13
C GLU A 26 -15.61 -6.08 5.10
N SER A 27 -15.42 -4.83 4.69
CA SER A 27 -16.50 -3.85 4.51
C SER A 27 -17.26 -3.98 3.18
N GLY A 28 -16.90 -4.95 2.34
CA GLY A 28 -17.55 -5.23 1.05
C GLY A 28 -16.95 -4.50 -0.15
N VAL A 29 -15.78 -3.85 0.01
CA VAL A 29 -15.03 -3.32 -1.12
C VAL A 29 -14.44 -4.48 -1.93
N VAL A 30 -14.45 -4.33 -3.25
CA VAL A 30 -13.89 -5.31 -4.19
C VAL A 30 -12.77 -4.69 -5.00
N ASP A 31 -11.90 -5.54 -5.51
CA ASP A 31 -10.90 -5.16 -6.51
C ASP A 31 -11.59 -4.64 -7.78
N GLY A 32 -11.22 -3.43 -8.23
CA GLY A 32 -11.88 -2.74 -9.34
C GLY A 32 -11.63 -3.37 -10.72
N THR A 33 -10.61 -4.21 -10.86
CA THR A 33 -10.25 -4.87 -12.13
C THR A 33 -10.91 -6.24 -12.25
N THR A 34 -10.95 -7.00 -11.15
CA THR A 34 -11.45 -8.37 -11.14
C THR A 34 -12.88 -8.51 -10.61
N GLY A 35 -13.36 -7.52 -9.84
CA GLY A 35 -14.65 -7.57 -9.15
C GLY A 35 -14.67 -8.49 -7.93
N ASN A 36 -13.53 -9.03 -7.52
CA ASN A 36 -13.43 -9.98 -6.43
C ASN A 36 -13.21 -9.28 -5.09
N GLY A 37 -13.87 -9.78 -4.03
CA GLY A 37 -13.62 -9.39 -2.64
C GLY A 37 -12.38 -10.07 -2.07
N VAL A 38 -11.23 -9.82 -2.68
CA VAL A 38 -9.92 -10.29 -2.23
C VAL A 38 -9.03 -9.09 -1.96
N PRO A 39 -8.02 -9.19 -1.07
CA PRO A 39 -7.18 -8.06 -0.68
C PRO A 39 -6.15 -7.74 -1.78
N THR A 40 -6.66 -7.31 -2.92
CA THR A 40 -5.89 -6.86 -4.08
C THR A 40 -6.35 -5.47 -4.49
N VAL A 41 -5.44 -4.74 -5.12
CA VAL A 41 -5.74 -3.46 -5.79
C VAL A 41 -5.21 -3.55 -7.20
N ASP A 42 -6.07 -3.31 -8.19
CA ASP A 42 -5.76 -3.44 -9.61
C ASP A 42 -5.11 -4.79 -9.96
N ASN A 43 -5.58 -5.86 -9.31
CA ASN A 43 -5.05 -7.23 -9.43
C ASN A 43 -3.62 -7.43 -8.87
N PHE A 44 -3.05 -6.45 -8.16
CA PHE A 44 -1.82 -6.63 -7.39
C PHE A 44 -2.15 -7.06 -5.96
N SER A 45 -1.43 -8.08 -5.48
CA SER A 45 -1.55 -8.57 -4.11
C SER A 45 -1.00 -7.56 -3.08
N ALA A 46 -1.44 -7.70 -1.83
CA ALA A 46 -0.87 -6.96 -0.71
C ALA A 46 0.65 -7.18 -0.56
N GLU A 47 1.15 -8.36 -0.91
CA GLU A 47 2.59 -8.67 -0.90
C GLU A 47 3.34 -7.85 -1.95
N GLU A 48 2.87 -7.85 -3.21
CA GLU A 48 3.50 -7.08 -4.29
C GLU A 48 3.49 -5.57 -4.01
N ASN A 49 2.36 -5.06 -3.52
CA ASN A 49 2.24 -3.65 -3.12
C ASN A 49 3.18 -3.33 -1.94
N GLY A 50 3.24 -4.21 -0.95
CA GLY A 50 4.13 -4.07 0.20
C GLY A 50 5.62 -4.06 -0.16
N GLU A 51 6.05 -4.90 -1.11
CA GLU A 51 7.42 -4.88 -1.62
C GLU A 51 7.77 -3.55 -2.29
N LEU A 52 6.84 -2.99 -3.07
CA LEU A 52 7.01 -1.70 -3.73
C LEU A 52 7.09 -0.56 -2.69
N LEU A 53 6.21 -0.57 -1.68
CA LEU A 53 6.23 0.40 -0.60
C LEU A 53 7.54 0.32 0.20
N ALA A 54 8.05 -0.89 0.48
CA ALA A 54 9.36 -1.07 1.12
C ALA A 54 10.51 -0.49 0.26
N ARG A 55 10.45 -0.61 -1.07
CA ARG A 55 11.40 0.04 -1.99
C ARG A 55 11.30 1.56 -1.91
N LEU A 56 10.09 2.12 -1.84
CA LEU A 56 9.87 3.56 -1.70
C LEU A 56 10.41 4.11 -0.37
N HIS A 57 10.23 3.39 0.74
CA HIS A 57 10.84 3.76 2.02
C HIS A 57 12.35 3.89 1.92
N ARG A 58 13.02 2.92 1.27
CA ARG A 58 14.47 2.98 1.05
C ARG A 58 14.86 4.18 0.21
N ALA A 59 14.12 4.47 -0.86
CA ALA A 59 14.41 5.60 -1.74
C ALA A 59 14.25 6.96 -1.03
N VAL A 60 13.24 7.10 -0.16
CA VAL A 60 13.02 8.32 0.64
C VAL A 60 14.08 8.49 1.73
N ASN A 61 14.49 7.40 2.38
CA ASN A 61 15.44 7.45 3.49
C ASN A 61 16.91 7.51 3.05
N ALA A 62 17.23 7.15 1.81
CA ALA A 62 18.58 7.26 1.23
C ALA A 62 18.89 8.67 0.68
N SER A 63 17.95 9.61 0.80
CA SER A 63 18.03 10.97 0.25
C SER A 63 18.39 12.03 1.29
#